data_AF-A0A5C6UHD9-F1
#
_entry.id   AF-A0A5C6UHD9-F1
#
_cell.length_a   1.000
_cell.length_b   1.000
_cell.length_c   1.000
_cell.angle_alpha   90.00
_cell.angle_beta   90.00
_cell.angle_gamma   90.00
#
_symmetry.space_group_name_H-M   'P 1'
#
loop_
_entity.id
_entity.type
_entity.pdbx_description
1 polymer ?
#
loop_
_entity_poly.entity_id
_entity_poly.type
_entity_poly.pdbx_seq_one_letter_code
_entity_poly.pdbx_strand_id
1 'polypeptide(L)'
;MSDSKRPILVFGATGQQGGSVAAALLKAGWPVRALVRDTASAKSAALREAGVELVRGSFADTDAIRGAMNGVHGVFSVQPSSGQGPILGLSDEDEERFGVSIADLAVETGVDHLVYTSANGVSDEPTGMAHFDTKGRIEAHIRTLPINATIVRPAGFMDMLVMPGFGLDQGRFDFFLQPDQSMELIAVEDIGPFVAAIFADPARFGGQTLTIASDVVTGRDLETAFTDAAGQPITYGRFSDAVLAASPFLAKLTAMADEGLFSNKADLHALRAINPEMQTFRAWLDGTGREAFEKVRGTAGAWEYGTA
;
A
#
# COMPACT_ATOMS: atom_id res chain seq x y z
N MET A 1 24.64 -7.02 -29.05
CA MET A 1 24.36 -5.79 -28.29
C MET A 1 23.36 -6.20 -27.23
N SER A 2 23.72 -6.15 -25.95
CA SER A 2 22.77 -6.52 -24.90
C SER A 2 21.66 -5.48 -24.91
N ASP A 3 20.44 -5.91 -25.23
CA ASP A 3 19.24 -5.08 -25.15
C ASP A 3 18.98 -4.80 -23.67
N SER A 4 19.66 -3.79 -23.12
CA SER A 4 19.55 -3.46 -21.70
C SER A 4 18.17 -2.85 -21.48
N LYS A 5 17.33 -3.54 -20.71
CA LYS A 5 16.02 -3.03 -20.30
C LYS A 5 16.15 -1.59 -19.79
N ARG A 6 15.30 -0.68 -20.25
CA ARG A 6 15.18 0.66 -19.67
C ARG A 6 14.71 0.55 -18.21
N PRO A 7 15.14 1.45 -17.31
CA PRO A 7 14.82 1.35 -15.89
C PRO A 7 13.32 1.55 -15.60
N ILE A 8 12.86 1.04 -14.47
CA ILE A 8 11.58 1.41 -13.86
C ILE A 8 11.83 2.47 -12.79
N LEU A 9 11.17 3.62 -12.88
CA LEU A 9 11.19 4.65 -11.84
C LEU A 9 10.19 4.31 -10.74
N VAL A 10 10.66 4.21 -9.50
CA VAL A 10 9.87 3.89 -8.32
C VAL A 10 9.79 5.12 -7.41
N PHE A 11 8.59 5.68 -7.28
CA PHE A 11 8.29 6.66 -6.24
C PHE A 11 8.12 5.97 -4.90
N GLY A 12 8.44 6.67 -3.80
CA GLY A 12 8.27 6.13 -2.46
C GLY A 12 9.13 4.90 -2.15
N ALA A 13 10.26 4.71 -2.84
CA ALA A 13 11.14 3.53 -2.69
C ALA A 13 11.71 3.31 -1.27
N THR A 14 11.71 4.35 -0.42
CA THR A 14 12.12 4.26 1.00
C THR A 14 10.96 3.98 1.96
N GLY A 15 9.73 3.91 1.42
CA GLY A 15 8.51 3.52 2.13
C GLY A 15 8.20 2.03 1.96
N GLN A 16 7.07 1.61 2.55
CA GLN A 16 6.60 0.23 2.57
C GLN A 16 6.36 -0.32 1.15
N GLN A 17 5.41 0.26 0.42
CA GLN A 17 5.04 -0.21 -0.92
C GLN A 17 6.20 -0.06 -1.93
N GLY A 18 6.78 1.14 -2.03
CA GLY A 18 7.83 1.40 -3.01
C GLY A 18 9.10 0.58 -2.73
N GLY A 19 9.44 0.31 -1.48
CA GLY A 19 10.57 -0.55 -1.13
C GLY A 19 10.35 -2.00 -1.57
N SER A 20 9.15 -2.54 -1.31
CA SER A 20 8.72 -3.86 -1.78
C SER A 20 8.79 -3.97 -3.31
N VAL A 21 8.27 -2.95 -4.02
CA VAL A 21 8.32 -2.86 -5.49
C VAL A 21 9.75 -2.78 -6.02
N ALA A 22 10.61 -1.93 -5.45
CA ALA A 22 12.00 -1.82 -5.86
C ALA A 22 12.75 -3.15 -5.70
N ALA A 23 12.57 -3.83 -4.57
CA ALA A 23 13.20 -5.13 -4.32
C ALA A 23 12.72 -6.21 -5.30
N ALA A 24 11.41 -6.29 -5.56
CA ALA A 24 10.84 -7.26 -6.49
C ALA A 24 11.27 -7.02 -7.94
N LEU A 25 11.33 -5.75 -8.38
CA LEU A 25 11.80 -5.36 -9.71
C LEU A 25 13.28 -5.75 -9.91
N LEU A 26 14.14 -5.50 -8.92
CA LEU A 26 15.54 -5.94 -8.95
C LEU A 26 15.64 -7.47 -9.03
N LYS A 27 14.87 -8.21 -8.23
CA LYS A 27 14.81 -9.68 -8.28
C LYS A 27 14.37 -10.20 -9.66
N ALA A 28 13.47 -9.47 -10.33
CA ALA A 28 13.00 -9.75 -11.69
C ALA A 28 13.96 -9.26 -12.81
N GLY A 29 15.12 -8.69 -12.46
CA GLY A 29 16.15 -8.25 -13.40
C GLY A 29 15.81 -6.95 -14.12
N TRP A 30 14.92 -6.12 -13.57
CA TRP A 30 14.70 -4.76 -14.06
C TRP A 30 15.73 -3.81 -13.41
N PRO A 31 16.37 -2.92 -14.19
CA PRO A 31 17.06 -1.78 -13.59
C PRO A 31 16.05 -0.89 -12.89
N VAL A 32 16.38 -0.43 -11.68
CA VAL A 32 15.47 0.40 -10.86
C VAL A 32 16.10 1.75 -10.63
N ARG A 33 15.29 2.79 -10.81
CA ARG A 33 15.59 4.17 -10.43
C ARG A 33 14.62 4.59 -9.34
N ALA A 34 15.09 5.34 -8.34
CA ALA A 34 14.25 5.85 -7.26
C ALA A 34 14.44 7.35 -7.06
N LEU A 35 13.32 8.07 -6.98
CA LEU A 35 13.32 9.47 -6.56
C LEU A 35 13.32 9.52 -5.01
N VAL A 36 14.35 10.13 -4.42
CA VAL A 36 14.49 10.25 -2.96
C VAL A 36 14.79 11.68 -2.53
N ARG A 37 14.23 12.09 -1.38
CA ARG A 37 14.45 13.43 -0.81
C ARG A 37 15.88 13.62 -0.30
N ASP A 38 16.37 12.61 0.41
CA ASP A 38 17.71 12.58 0.99
C ASP A 38 18.45 11.33 0.53
N THR A 39 19.49 11.52 -0.27
CA THR A 39 20.34 10.43 -0.79
C THR A 39 21.32 9.88 0.25
N ALA A 40 21.51 10.55 1.39
CA ALA A 40 22.42 10.16 2.45
C ALA A 40 21.74 9.36 3.58
N SER A 41 20.41 9.32 3.63
CA SER A 41 19.67 8.54 4.64
C SER A 41 20.03 7.05 4.59
N ALA A 42 19.94 6.35 5.72
CA ALA A 42 20.23 4.91 5.80
C ALA A 42 19.40 4.07 4.81
N LYS A 43 18.12 4.44 4.61
CA LYS A 43 17.25 3.77 3.63
C LYS A 43 17.70 4.01 2.19
N SER A 44 18.11 5.23 1.85
CA SER A 44 18.68 5.53 0.54
C SER A 44 20.00 4.80 0.31
N ALA A 45 20.87 4.73 1.32
CA ALA A 45 22.11 3.97 1.24
C ALA A 45 21.83 2.48 0.95
N ALA A 46 20.88 1.87 1.65
CA ALA A 46 20.48 0.48 1.40
C ALA A 46 19.95 0.26 -0.03
N LEU A 47 19.12 1.18 -0.56
CA LEU A 47 18.66 1.11 -1.96
C LEU A 47 19.84 1.16 -2.94
N ARG A 48 20.80 2.06 -2.73
CA ARG A 48 22.00 2.18 -3.57
C ARG A 48 22.86 0.92 -3.52
N GLU A 49 23.05 0.35 -2.33
CA GLU A 49 23.80 -0.90 -2.14
C GLU A 49 23.12 -2.09 -2.83
N ALA A 50 21.78 -2.09 -2.91
CA ALA A 50 21.01 -3.06 -3.67
C ALA A 50 21.05 -2.84 -5.20
N GLY A 51 21.72 -1.79 -5.68
CA GLY A 51 21.86 -1.49 -7.12
C GLY A 51 20.81 -0.55 -7.69
N VAL A 52 20.04 0.16 -6.85
CA VAL A 52 19.08 1.19 -7.30
C VAL A 52 19.81 2.48 -7.66
N GLU A 53 19.49 3.04 -8.83
CA GLU A 53 19.91 4.39 -9.21
C GLU A 53 19.11 5.43 -8.42
N LEU A 54 19.78 6.27 -7.64
CA LEU A 54 19.11 7.31 -6.86
C LEU A 54 19.11 8.65 -7.59
N VAL A 55 17.93 9.24 -7.74
CA VAL A 55 17.76 10.63 -8.17
C VAL A 55 17.26 11.44 -6.99
N ARG A 56 17.94 12.56 -6.69
CA ARG A 56 17.50 13.46 -5.63
C ARG A 56 16.32 14.31 -6.13
N GLY A 57 15.24 14.35 -5.36
CA GLY A 57 14.11 15.25 -5.62
C GLY A 57 12.95 15.03 -4.65
N SER A 58 11.88 15.78 -4.85
CA SER A 58 10.66 15.68 -4.06
C SER A 58 9.43 15.63 -4.96
N PHE A 59 8.27 15.28 -4.41
CA PHE A 59 7.01 15.30 -5.16
C PHE A 59 6.59 16.69 -5.65
N ALA A 60 7.12 17.76 -5.03
CA ALA A 60 6.87 19.14 -5.45
C ALA A 60 7.87 19.64 -6.51
N ASP A 61 8.91 18.87 -6.82
CA ASP A 61 9.98 19.25 -7.74
C ASP A 61 9.75 18.61 -9.12
N THR A 62 8.98 19.31 -9.95
CA THR A 62 8.56 18.83 -11.28
C THR A 62 9.75 18.62 -12.23
N ASP A 63 10.80 19.43 -12.12
CA ASP A 63 12.01 19.30 -12.93
C ASP A 63 12.83 18.07 -12.52
N ALA A 64 12.95 17.80 -11.22
CA ALA A 64 13.57 16.56 -10.74
C ALA A 64 12.77 15.32 -11.16
N ILE A 65 11.43 15.38 -11.12
CA ILE A 65 10.56 14.29 -11.59
C ILE A 65 10.78 14.05 -13.09
N ARG A 66 10.74 15.10 -13.91
CA ARG A 66 11.00 15.01 -15.36
C ARG A 66 12.37 14.42 -15.64
N GLY A 67 13.40 14.89 -14.93
CA GLY A 67 14.76 14.37 -15.02
C GLY A 67 14.83 12.88 -14.65
N ALA A 68 14.11 12.46 -13.60
CA ALA A 68 14.06 11.06 -13.17
C ALA A 68 13.31 10.15 -14.17
N MET A 69 12.30 10.65 -14.88
CA MET A 69 11.55 9.90 -15.88
C MET A 69 12.27 9.77 -17.23
N ASN A 70 13.29 10.58 -17.50
CA ASN A 70 14.02 10.50 -18.76
C ASN A 70 14.63 9.11 -19.00
N GLY A 71 14.22 8.47 -20.10
CA GLY A 71 14.75 7.19 -20.55
C GLY A 71 14.26 5.97 -19.75
N VAL A 72 13.26 6.12 -18.88
CA VAL A 72 12.65 5.00 -18.16
C VAL A 72 11.69 4.24 -19.07
N HIS A 73 11.44 2.96 -18.78
CA HIS A 73 10.39 2.17 -19.42
C HIS A 73 9.04 2.40 -18.75
N GLY A 74 9.03 2.37 -17.42
CA GLY A 74 7.82 2.42 -16.63
C GLY A 74 7.99 3.22 -15.36
N VAL A 75 6.86 3.59 -14.76
CA VAL A 75 6.79 4.34 -13.51
C VAL A 75 5.87 3.61 -12.55
N PHE A 76 6.35 3.32 -11.34
CA PHE A 76 5.50 2.97 -10.20
C PHE A 76 5.23 4.23 -9.37
N SER A 77 3.96 4.65 -9.33
CA SER A 77 3.50 5.86 -8.68
C SER A 77 2.76 5.54 -7.38
N VAL A 78 3.33 6.00 -6.27
CA VAL A 78 2.73 6.00 -4.93
C VAL A 78 3.00 7.33 -4.26
N GLN A 79 1.98 7.97 -3.72
CA GLN A 79 2.09 9.22 -2.98
C GLN A 79 2.14 8.91 -1.47
N PRO A 80 2.75 9.80 -0.67
CA PRO A 80 2.47 9.82 0.77
C PRO A 80 0.96 10.05 0.96
N SER A 81 0.31 9.21 1.78
CA SER A 81 -1.14 9.31 1.96
C SER A 81 -1.50 10.50 2.86
N SER A 82 -2.53 11.23 2.48
CA SER A 82 -3.17 12.28 3.27
C SER A 82 -3.79 11.78 4.58
N GLY A 83 -4.05 10.46 4.71
CA GLY A 83 -4.44 9.84 5.98
C GLY A 83 -3.36 9.96 7.06
N GLN A 84 -2.10 10.19 6.65
CA GLN A 84 -0.97 10.55 7.53
C GLN A 84 -0.67 12.06 7.49
N GLY A 85 -1.57 12.86 6.92
CA GLY A 85 -1.44 14.30 6.69
C GLY A 85 -1.07 15.12 7.93
N PRO A 86 -1.61 14.84 9.13
CA PRO A 86 -1.17 15.52 10.35
C PRO A 86 0.31 15.26 10.70
N ILE A 87 0.80 14.05 10.45
CA ILE A 87 2.19 13.61 10.71
C ILE A 87 3.16 14.18 9.66
N LEU A 88 2.71 14.23 8.39
CA LEU A 88 3.55 14.56 7.25
C LEU A 88 3.41 16.01 6.76
N GLY A 89 2.47 16.77 7.32
CA GLY A 89 2.14 18.14 6.88
C GLY A 89 1.61 18.19 5.45
N LEU A 90 0.87 17.17 5.01
CA LEU A 90 0.35 17.02 3.66
C LEU A 90 -1.17 17.04 3.65
N SER A 91 -1.78 17.82 2.77
CA SER A 91 -3.23 17.84 2.59
C SER A 91 -3.70 16.80 1.57
N ASP A 92 -5.01 16.57 1.51
CA ASP A 92 -5.63 15.77 0.45
C ASP A 92 -5.34 16.35 -0.95
N GLU A 93 -5.35 17.68 -1.07
CA GLU A 93 -5.03 18.38 -2.32
C GLU A 93 -3.56 18.18 -2.74
N ASP A 94 -2.64 18.08 -1.78
CA ASP A 94 -1.24 17.76 -2.10
C ASP A 94 -1.09 16.34 -2.66
N GLU A 95 -1.75 15.35 -2.05
CA GLU A 95 -1.74 13.97 -2.57
C GLU A 95 -2.31 13.93 -4.00
N GLU A 96 -3.45 14.58 -4.24
CA GLU A 96 -4.06 14.68 -5.57
C GLU A 96 -3.12 15.34 -6.58
N ARG A 97 -2.59 16.52 -6.22
CA ARG A 97 -1.69 17.30 -7.07
C ARG A 97 -0.44 16.49 -7.46
N PHE A 98 0.15 15.76 -6.52
CA PHE A 98 1.31 14.92 -6.79
C PHE A 98 0.96 13.74 -7.69
N GLY A 99 -0.16 13.07 -7.46
CA GLY A 99 -0.62 11.96 -8.30
C GLY A 99 -0.87 12.37 -9.74
N VAL A 100 -1.63 13.46 -9.92
CA VAL A 100 -1.92 14.06 -11.24
C VAL A 100 -0.64 14.50 -11.94
N SER A 101 0.23 15.24 -11.25
CA SER A 101 1.48 15.73 -11.85
C SER A 101 2.41 14.61 -12.28
N ILE A 102 2.52 13.52 -11.52
CA ILE A 102 3.33 12.36 -11.92
C ILE A 102 2.75 11.69 -13.16
N ALA A 103 1.43 11.54 -13.23
CA ALA A 103 0.76 10.93 -14.38
C ALA A 103 0.95 11.78 -15.66
N ASP A 104 0.80 13.10 -15.55
CA ASP A 104 1.01 14.02 -16.67
C ASP A 104 2.46 14.02 -17.14
N LEU A 105 3.42 14.05 -16.21
CA LEU A 105 4.84 14.00 -16.54
C LEU A 105 5.25 12.66 -17.16
N ALA A 106 4.58 11.56 -16.81
CA ALA A 106 4.79 10.26 -17.45
C ALA A 106 4.38 10.30 -18.93
N VAL A 107 3.26 10.96 -19.26
CA VAL A 107 2.86 11.21 -20.66
C VAL A 107 3.86 12.13 -21.35
N GLU A 108 4.23 13.25 -20.73
CA GLU A 108 5.13 14.26 -21.28
C GLU A 108 6.50 13.66 -21.66
N THR A 109 7.02 12.77 -20.82
CA THR A 109 8.35 12.15 -20.98
C THR A 109 8.34 10.85 -21.78
N GLY A 110 7.17 10.41 -22.25
CA GLY A 110 7.04 9.22 -23.10
C GLY A 110 7.27 7.90 -22.36
N VAL A 111 6.85 7.80 -21.10
CA VAL A 111 6.85 6.55 -20.33
C VAL A 111 5.92 5.54 -21.00
N ASP A 112 6.36 4.29 -21.18
CA ASP A 112 5.56 3.28 -21.87
C ASP A 112 4.46 2.69 -20.98
N HIS A 113 4.71 2.56 -19.67
CA HIS A 113 3.76 1.95 -18.74
C HIS A 113 3.76 2.64 -17.37
N LEU A 114 2.62 3.20 -16.97
CA LEU A 114 2.38 3.75 -15.63
C LEU A 114 1.65 2.72 -14.76
N VAL A 115 2.22 2.35 -13.62
CA VAL A 115 1.52 1.57 -12.58
C VAL A 115 1.24 2.50 -11.40
N TYR A 116 -0.03 2.73 -11.11
CA TYR A 116 -0.48 3.57 -10.01
C TYR A 116 -1.03 2.71 -8.87
N THR A 117 -0.59 2.96 -7.63
CA THR A 117 -1.18 2.31 -6.45
C THR A 117 -2.23 3.20 -5.78
N SER A 118 -3.43 2.65 -5.71
CA SER A 118 -4.64 3.23 -5.14
C SER A 118 -4.98 2.51 -3.83
N ALA A 119 -6.26 2.19 -3.58
CA ALA A 119 -6.72 1.39 -2.43
C ALA A 119 -8.01 0.64 -2.77
N ASN A 120 -8.23 -0.52 -2.14
CA ASN A 120 -9.45 -1.33 -2.34
C ASN A 120 -10.75 -0.62 -1.88
N GLY A 121 -10.63 0.38 -1.00
CA GLY A 121 -11.73 1.22 -0.54
C GLY A 121 -12.19 2.29 -1.54
N VAL A 122 -11.49 2.46 -2.67
CA VAL A 122 -11.93 3.40 -3.72
C VAL A 122 -13.21 2.89 -4.39
N SER A 123 -14.18 3.79 -4.52
CA SER A 123 -15.47 3.58 -5.15
C SER A 123 -15.67 4.60 -6.29
N ASP A 124 -16.61 4.31 -7.19
CA ASP A 124 -16.99 5.25 -8.25
C ASP A 124 -17.77 6.45 -7.69
N GLU A 125 -18.46 6.26 -6.57
CA GLU A 125 -19.12 7.32 -5.81
C GLU A 125 -18.24 7.81 -4.65
N PRO A 126 -18.32 9.10 -4.28
CA PRO A 126 -17.59 9.64 -3.13
C PRO A 126 -17.89 8.85 -1.86
N THR A 127 -16.86 8.24 -1.29
CA THR A 127 -16.93 7.54 0.00
C THR A 127 -17.06 8.54 1.15
N GLY A 128 -16.63 9.79 0.92
CA GLY A 128 -16.44 10.84 1.90
C GLY A 128 -15.35 10.52 2.93
N MET A 129 -14.48 9.56 2.62
CA MET A 129 -13.19 9.38 3.28
C MET A 129 -12.15 10.01 2.35
N ALA A 130 -11.57 11.12 2.78
CA ALA A 130 -10.79 11.98 1.88
C ALA A 130 -9.64 11.22 1.20
N HIS A 131 -8.94 10.35 1.93
CA HIS A 131 -7.85 9.52 1.38
C HIS A 131 -8.31 8.50 0.30
N PHE A 132 -9.56 8.02 0.31
CA PHE A 132 -10.08 7.19 -0.78
C PHE A 132 -10.57 8.04 -1.94
N ASP A 133 -11.27 9.14 -1.66
CA ASP A 133 -11.82 10.00 -2.70
C ASP A 133 -10.71 10.68 -3.53
N THR A 134 -9.62 11.08 -2.88
CA THR A 134 -8.42 11.62 -3.54
C THR A 134 -7.80 10.61 -4.51
N LYS A 135 -7.65 9.35 -4.08
CA LYS A 135 -7.16 8.28 -4.96
C LYS A 135 -8.13 8.03 -6.12
N GLY A 136 -9.44 8.04 -5.87
CA GLY A 136 -10.46 7.95 -6.92
C GLY A 136 -10.33 9.05 -7.98
N ARG A 137 -10.06 10.30 -7.57
CA ARG A 137 -9.83 11.42 -8.50
C ARG A 137 -8.54 11.25 -9.31
N ILE A 138 -7.45 10.78 -8.69
CA ILE A 138 -6.21 10.44 -9.41
C ILE A 138 -6.45 9.32 -10.42
N GLU A 139 -7.16 8.26 -10.04
CA GLU A 139 -7.51 7.17 -10.97
C GLU A 139 -8.35 7.68 -12.15
N ALA A 140 -9.35 8.53 -11.90
CA ALA A 140 -10.17 9.13 -12.94
C ALA A 140 -9.33 9.95 -13.91
N HIS A 141 -8.39 10.75 -13.40
CA HIS A 141 -7.44 11.51 -14.22
C HIS A 141 -6.58 10.59 -15.09
N ILE A 142 -5.95 9.57 -14.49
CA ILE A 142 -5.08 8.61 -15.21
C ILE A 142 -5.82 7.94 -16.37
N ARG A 143 -7.10 7.58 -16.20
CA ARG A 143 -7.92 6.98 -17.26
C ARG A 143 -8.14 7.88 -18.48
N THR A 144 -7.98 9.19 -18.33
CA THR A 144 -8.10 10.15 -19.45
C THR A 144 -6.82 10.31 -20.26
N LEU A 145 -5.68 9.84 -19.73
CA LEU A 145 -4.37 10.08 -20.31
C LEU A 145 -4.05 9.09 -21.44
N PRO A 146 -3.33 9.53 -22.50
CA PRO A 146 -2.93 8.67 -23.61
C PRO A 146 -1.68 7.84 -23.26
N ILE A 147 -1.71 7.12 -22.14
CA ILE A 147 -0.61 6.26 -21.66
C ILE A 147 -1.14 4.88 -21.30
N ASN A 148 -0.35 3.84 -21.52
CA ASN A 148 -0.71 2.53 -20.98
C ASN A 148 -0.59 2.58 -19.45
N ALA A 149 -1.71 2.47 -18.75
CA ALA A 149 -1.75 2.55 -17.30
C ALA A 149 -2.38 1.30 -16.68
N THR A 150 -1.85 0.86 -15.55
CA THR A 150 -2.47 -0.15 -14.69
C THR A 150 -2.69 0.45 -13.32
N ILE A 151 -3.92 0.35 -12.82
CA ILE A 151 -4.25 0.77 -11.46
C ILE A 151 -4.25 -0.48 -10.57
N VAL A 152 -3.51 -0.42 -9.47
CA VAL A 152 -3.46 -1.47 -8.46
C VAL A 152 -4.15 -0.93 -7.21
N ARG A 153 -5.08 -1.69 -6.64
CA ARG A 153 -5.82 -1.36 -5.42
C ARG A 153 -5.45 -2.37 -4.34
N PRO A 154 -4.40 -2.12 -3.54
CA PRO A 154 -4.07 -2.99 -2.41
C PRO A 154 -5.20 -3.06 -1.39
N ALA A 155 -5.37 -4.25 -0.82
CA ALA A 155 -6.19 -4.48 0.36
C ALA A 155 -5.59 -3.86 1.64
N GLY A 156 -6.23 -4.06 2.79
CA GLY A 156 -5.72 -3.57 4.07
C GLY A 156 -4.36 -4.20 4.39
N PHE A 157 -3.36 -3.41 4.79
CA PHE A 157 -2.04 -3.95 5.09
C PHE A 157 -2.08 -4.76 6.38
N MET A 158 -1.47 -5.94 6.37
CA MET A 158 -1.34 -6.79 7.57
C MET A 158 -0.67 -6.03 8.73
N ASP A 159 0.29 -5.14 8.42
CA ASP A 159 0.96 -4.24 9.35
C ASP A 159 0.00 -3.39 10.20
N MET A 160 -1.17 -3.01 9.66
CA MET A 160 -2.17 -2.24 10.39
C MET A 160 -2.69 -3.00 11.61
N LEU A 161 -2.78 -4.33 11.53
CA LEU A 161 -3.33 -5.17 12.59
C LEU A 161 -2.38 -5.33 13.78
N VAL A 162 -1.12 -4.91 13.65
CA VAL A 162 -0.12 -4.95 14.73
C VAL A 162 0.34 -3.55 15.13
N MET A 163 -0.44 -2.52 14.80
CA MET A 163 -0.20 -1.19 15.34
C MET A 163 -0.64 -1.11 16.82
N PRO A 164 -0.01 -0.25 17.64
CA PRO A 164 -0.42 -0.01 19.02
C PRO A 164 -1.89 0.36 19.17
N GLY A 165 -2.42 0.11 20.36
CA GLY A 165 -3.75 0.53 20.84
C GLY A 165 -4.98 -0.15 20.25
N PHE A 166 -4.80 -1.24 19.49
CA PHE A 166 -5.87 -2.22 19.28
C PHE A 166 -5.99 -3.25 20.43
N GLY A 167 -5.20 -3.09 21.51
CA GLY A 167 -5.33 -3.88 22.75
C GLY A 167 -4.50 -5.16 22.82
N LEU A 168 -3.62 -5.42 21.84
CA LEU A 168 -2.77 -6.64 21.82
C LEU A 168 -1.86 -6.75 23.05
N ASP A 169 -1.46 -5.62 23.62
CA ASP A 169 -0.72 -5.48 24.88
C ASP A 169 -1.55 -5.88 26.11
N GLN A 170 -2.87 -5.93 25.97
CA GLN A 170 -3.85 -6.20 27.04
C GLN A 170 -4.52 -7.58 26.89
N GLY A 171 -4.05 -8.43 25.99
CA GLY A 171 -4.65 -9.75 25.76
C GLY A 171 -5.97 -9.72 24.99
N ARG A 172 -6.24 -8.65 24.24
CA ARG A 172 -7.42 -8.55 23.36
C ARG A 172 -7.04 -7.92 22.01
N PHE A 173 -7.94 -7.98 21.04
CA PHE A 173 -7.80 -7.26 19.78
C PHE A 173 -9.14 -6.65 19.41
N ASP A 174 -9.27 -5.34 19.59
CA ASP A 174 -10.46 -4.59 19.24
C ASP A 174 -10.32 -4.00 17.83
N PHE A 175 -11.29 -4.27 16.96
CA PHE A 175 -11.24 -3.83 15.57
C PHE A 175 -12.63 -3.44 15.02
N PHE A 176 -12.71 -2.90 13.80
CA PHE A 176 -13.98 -2.38 13.26
C PHE A 176 -14.90 -3.45 12.66
N LEU A 177 -14.41 -4.67 12.42
CA LEU A 177 -15.19 -5.73 11.79
C LEU A 177 -16.14 -6.42 12.79
N GLN A 178 -17.26 -6.92 12.30
CA GLN A 178 -18.02 -7.92 13.03
C GLN A 178 -17.22 -9.24 13.12
N PRO A 179 -17.39 -10.06 14.17
CA PRO A 179 -16.58 -11.27 14.36
C PRO A 179 -16.57 -12.23 13.15
N ASP A 180 -17.70 -12.39 12.48
CA ASP A 180 -17.89 -13.30 11.34
C ASP A 180 -17.77 -12.59 9.98
N GLN A 181 -17.45 -11.29 9.96
CA GLN A 181 -17.31 -10.51 8.74
C GLN A 181 -15.89 -10.65 8.17
N SER A 182 -15.80 -10.99 6.89
CA SER A 182 -14.53 -11.13 6.18
C SER A 182 -13.96 -9.78 5.75
N MET A 183 -12.64 -9.67 5.74
CA MET A 183 -11.88 -8.57 5.17
C MET A 183 -10.66 -9.10 4.41
N GLU A 184 -10.35 -8.46 3.28
CA GLU A 184 -9.14 -8.73 2.51
C GLU A 184 -7.92 -8.05 3.12
N LEU A 185 -6.82 -8.78 3.19
CA LEU A 185 -5.53 -8.31 3.68
C LEU A 185 -4.43 -8.52 2.64
N ILE A 186 -3.42 -7.67 2.66
CA ILE A 186 -2.20 -7.82 1.87
C ILE A 186 -0.96 -7.65 2.74
N ALA A 187 0.01 -8.55 2.58
CA ALA A 187 1.35 -8.33 3.09
C ALA A 187 2.06 -7.31 2.19
N VAL A 188 2.69 -6.29 2.77
CA VAL A 188 3.40 -5.26 1.99
C VAL A 188 4.43 -5.87 1.03
N GLU A 189 5.07 -6.95 1.46
CA GLU A 189 6.06 -7.69 0.67
C GLU A 189 5.48 -8.31 -0.61
N ASP A 190 4.16 -8.56 -0.67
CA ASP A 190 3.51 -9.14 -1.85
C ASP A 190 3.14 -8.11 -2.91
N ILE A 191 3.07 -6.82 -2.55
CA ILE A 191 2.81 -5.74 -3.51
C ILE A 191 3.87 -5.71 -4.61
N GLY A 192 5.14 -5.90 -4.24
CA GLY A 192 6.26 -5.89 -5.17
C GLY A 192 6.16 -6.95 -6.27
N PRO A 193 6.03 -8.25 -5.92
CA PRO A 193 5.80 -9.32 -6.89
C PRO A 193 4.64 -9.08 -7.85
N PHE A 194 3.49 -8.57 -7.37
CA PHE A 194 2.37 -8.22 -8.25
C PHE A 194 2.74 -7.12 -9.24
N VAL A 195 3.37 -6.04 -8.78
CA VAL A 195 3.80 -4.93 -9.64
C VAL A 195 4.88 -5.37 -10.64
N ALA A 196 5.83 -6.20 -10.21
CA ALA A 196 6.84 -6.75 -11.11
C ALA A 196 6.23 -7.61 -12.22
N ALA A 197 5.20 -8.41 -11.91
CA ALA A 197 4.44 -9.17 -12.90
C ALA A 197 3.65 -8.27 -13.86
N ILE A 198 3.11 -7.14 -13.37
CA ILE A 198 2.42 -6.15 -14.20
C ILE A 198 3.36 -5.56 -15.26
N PHE A 199 4.57 -5.16 -14.86
CA PHE A 199 5.58 -4.65 -15.81
C PHE A 199 6.11 -5.72 -16.76
N ALA A 200 6.07 -7.00 -16.37
CA ALA A 200 6.51 -8.09 -17.22
C ALA A 200 5.50 -8.46 -18.32
N ASP A 201 4.22 -8.17 -18.14
CA ASP A 201 3.14 -8.50 -19.08
C ASP A 201 2.18 -7.30 -19.30
N PRO A 202 2.66 -6.22 -19.95
CA PRO A 202 1.86 -5.02 -20.20
C PRO A 202 0.66 -5.30 -21.12
N ALA A 203 0.68 -6.37 -21.91
CA ALA A 203 -0.44 -6.77 -22.77
C ALA A 203 -1.62 -7.31 -21.94
N ARG A 204 -1.33 -8.06 -20.87
CA ARG A 204 -2.35 -8.57 -19.95
C ARG A 204 -2.89 -7.51 -19.01
N PHE A 205 -2.01 -6.63 -18.50
CA PHE A 205 -2.35 -5.73 -17.39
C PHE A 205 -2.60 -4.28 -17.81
N GLY A 206 -2.22 -3.89 -19.04
CA GLY A 206 -2.48 -2.57 -19.59
C GLY A 206 -3.96 -2.21 -19.61
N GLY A 207 -4.31 -1.02 -19.13
CA GLY A 207 -5.68 -0.52 -19.00
C GLY A 207 -6.51 -1.16 -17.89
N GLN A 208 -5.94 -2.09 -17.11
CA GLN A 208 -6.68 -2.81 -16.06
C GLN A 208 -6.66 -2.06 -14.73
N THR A 209 -7.69 -2.29 -13.92
CA THR A 209 -7.70 -1.99 -12.49
C THR A 209 -7.78 -3.30 -11.73
N LEU A 210 -6.80 -3.60 -10.87
CA LEU A 210 -6.73 -4.85 -10.11
C LEU A 210 -6.74 -4.58 -8.61
N THR A 211 -7.66 -5.21 -7.90
CA THR A 211 -7.57 -5.32 -6.44
C THR A 211 -6.60 -6.45 -6.09
N ILE A 212 -5.61 -6.17 -5.24
CA ILE A 212 -4.62 -7.17 -4.81
C ILE A 212 -4.75 -7.44 -3.30
N ALA A 213 -4.78 -8.72 -2.95
CA ALA A 213 -4.85 -9.23 -1.58
C ALA A 213 -4.01 -10.52 -1.49
N SER A 214 -3.44 -10.78 -0.32
CA SER A 214 -2.71 -12.01 0.00
C SER A 214 -3.58 -13.03 0.73
N ASP A 215 -4.53 -12.54 1.54
CA ASP A 215 -5.40 -13.37 2.37
C ASP A 215 -6.77 -12.74 2.63
N VAL A 216 -7.72 -13.54 3.12
CA VAL A 216 -9.03 -13.09 3.61
C VAL A 216 -9.24 -13.66 5.01
N VAL A 217 -9.59 -12.80 5.96
CA VAL A 217 -9.77 -13.17 7.36
C VAL A 217 -11.05 -12.60 7.94
N THR A 218 -11.62 -13.26 8.94
CA THR A 218 -12.67 -12.75 9.82
C THR A 218 -12.10 -12.29 11.16
N GLY A 219 -12.91 -11.61 11.98
CA GLY A 219 -12.53 -11.31 13.38
C GLY A 219 -12.18 -12.57 14.18
N ARG A 220 -12.88 -13.69 13.95
CA ARG A 220 -12.55 -14.98 14.57
C ARG A 220 -11.23 -15.58 14.06
N ASP A 221 -10.93 -15.42 12.79
CA ASP A 221 -9.64 -15.85 12.24
C ASP A 221 -8.49 -15.04 12.86
N LEU A 222 -8.69 -13.73 13.04
CA LEU A 222 -7.75 -12.85 13.74
C LEU A 222 -7.57 -13.26 15.20
N GLU A 223 -8.66 -13.53 15.92
CA GLU A 223 -8.62 -14.07 17.30
C GLU A 223 -7.72 -15.30 17.40
N THR A 224 -7.94 -16.25 16.49
CA THR A 224 -7.22 -17.51 16.48
C THR A 224 -5.75 -17.29 16.10
N ALA A 225 -5.48 -16.53 15.04
CA ALA A 225 -4.12 -16.27 14.56
C ALA A 225 -3.28 -15.54 15.62
N PHE A 226 -3.85 -14.54 16.30
CA PHE A 226 -3.15 -13.85 17.37
C PHE A 226 -2.97 -14.70 18.62
N THR A 227 -3.97 -15.50 19.00
CA THR A 227 -3.85 -16.44 20.13
C THR A 227 -2.72 -17.45 19.89
N ASP A 228 -2.69 -18.05 18.70
CA ASP A 228 -1.67 -19.01 18.30
C ASP A 228 -0.27 -18.37 18.32
N ALA A 229 -0.12 -17.20 17.69
CA ALA A 229 1.14 -16.47 17.64
C ALA A 229 1.59 -15.98 19.03
N ALA A 230 0.66 -15.64 19.92
CA ALA A 230 0.95 -15.12 21.25
C ALA A 230 1.37 -16.20 22.25
N GLY A 231 0.95 -17.45 22.03
CA GLY A 231 1.05 -18.54 23.00
C GLY A 231 0.13 -18.39 24.21
N GLN A 232 -0.81 -17.44 24.17
CA GLN A 232 -1.80 -17.16 25.21
C GLN A 232 -3.08 -16.60 24.58
N PRO A 233 -4.24 -16.72 25.25
CA PRO A 233 -5.50 -16.21 24.71
C PRO A 233 -5.45 -14.72 24.38
N ILE A 234 -5.84 -14.36 23.16
CA ILE A 234 -6.14 -13.00 22.71
C ILE A 234 -7.60 -12.99 22.28
N THR A 235 -8.48 -12.23 22.93
CA THR A 235 -9.91 -12.19 22.58
C THR A 235 -10.19 -11.12 21.53
N TYR A 236 -10.96 -11.43 20.50
CA TYR A 236 -11.42 -10.44 19.53
C TYR A 236 -12.64 -9.67 20.04
N GLY A 237 -12.62 -8.36 19.87
CA GLY A 237 -13.72 -7.45 20.14
C GLY A 237 -13.99 -6.54 18.95
N ARG A 238 -15.25 -6.13 18.78
CA ARG A 238 -15.55 -4.98 17.93
C ARG A 238 -15.34 -3.71 18.73
N PHE A 239 -14.91 -2.62 18.09
CA PHE A 239 -14.92 -1.29 18.73
C PHE A 239 -16.27 -1.00 19.38
N SER A 240 -16.23 -0.53 20.62
CA SER A 240 -17.44 -0.17 21.36
C SER A 240 -18.09 1.10 20.81
N ASP A 241 -19.39 1.27 21.05
CA ASP A 241 -20.12 2.48 20.67
C ASP A 241 -19.46 3.76 21.21
N ALA A 242 -18.85 3.69 22.40
CA ALA A 242 -18.13 4.81 22.98
C ALA A 242 -16.88 5.18 22.16
N VAL A 243 -16.12 4.20 21.68
CA VAL A 243 -14.96 4.41 20.79
C VAL A 243 -15.41 4.99 19.45
N LEU A 244 -16.47 4.45 18.87
CA LEU A 244 -17.01 4.93 17.60
C LEU A 244 -17.57 6.35 17.72
N ALA A 245 -18.28 6.67 18.81
CA ALA A 245 -18.79 8.02 19.07
C ALA A 245 -17.67 9.05 19.28
N ALA A 246 -16.53 8.62 19.83
CA ALA A 246 -15.37 9.48 20.03
C ALA A 246 -14.57 9.75 18.75
N SER A 247 -14.72 8.93 17.71
CA SER A 247 -13.96 9.05 16.46
C SER A 247 -14.89 8.96 15.24
N PRO A 248 -15.28 10.10 14.65
CA PRO A 248 -16.08 10.13 13.42
C PRO A 248 -15.44 9.34 12.28
N PHE A 249 -14.11 9.32 12.22
CA PHE A 249 -13.36 8.52 11.27
C PHE A 249 -13.61 7.02 11.45
N LEU A 250 -13.46 6.51 12.69
CA LEU A 250 -13.69 5.09 12.98
C LEU A 250 -15.15 4.70 12.79
N ALA A 251 -16.09 5.55 13.21
CA ALA A 251 -17.52 5.32 12.98
C ALA A 251 -17.82 5.15 11.49
N LYS A 252 -17.25 6.02 10.66
CA LYS A 252 -17.43 5.97 9.21
C LYS A 252 -16.76 4.75 8.58
N LEU A 253 -15.52 4.45 8.95
CA LEU A 253 -14.80 3.27 8.47
C LEU A 253 -15.56 1.97 8.83
N THR A 254 -16.11 1.93 10.04
CA THR A 254 -16.94 0.82 10.55
C THR A 254 -18.22 0.66 9.74
N ALA A 255 -18.93 1.75 9.44
CA ALA A 255 -20.12 1.73 8.61
C ALA A 255 -19.81 1.25 7.17
N MET A 256 -18.72 1.73 6.57
CA MET A 256 -18.27 1.29 5.24
C MET A 256 -17.88 -0.20 5.22
N ALA A 257 -17.26 -0.69 6.30
CA ALA A 257 -17.01 -2.11 6.47
C ALA A 257 -18.33 -2.90 6.49
N ASP A 258 -19.31 -2.47 7.30
CA ASP A 258 -20.66 -3.08 7.39
C ASP A 258 -21.39 -3.12 6.03
N GLU A 259 -21.14 -2.15 5.16
CA GLU A 259 -21.64 -2.12 3.77
C GLU A 259 -20.87 -3.05 2.81
N GLY A 260 -19.82 -3.73 3.30
CA GLY A 260 -19.06 -4.73 2.57
C GLY A 260 -17.85 -4.20 1.79
N LEU A 261 -17.46 -2.94 1.98
CA LEU A 261 -16.45 -2.27 1.15
C LEU A 261 -15.07 -2.95 1.16
N PHE A 262 -14.70 -3.66 2.22
CA PHE A 262 -13.36 -4.28 2.33
C PHE A 262 -13.34 -5.78 2.05
N SER A 263 -14.40 -6.32 1.44
CA SER A 263 -14.59 -7.75 1.21
C SER A 263 -14.97 -8.05 -0.24
N ASN A 264 -14.60 -9.24 -0.72
CA ASN A 264 -15.05 -9.81 -1.99
C ASN A 264 -14.72 -8.95 -3.23
N LYS A 265 -13.58 -8.27 -3.24
CA LYS A 265 -13.06 -7.47 -4.36
C LYS A 265 -11.88 -8.13 -5.08
N ALA A 266 -11.14 -9.03 -4.42
CA ALA A 266 -9.97 -9.71 -4.96
C ALA A 266 -10.25 -11.18 -5.28
N ASP A 267 -9.81 -11.65 -6.45
CA ASP A 267 -9.78 -13.07 -6.78
C ASP A 267 -8.45 -13.68 -6.29
N LEU A 268 -8.45 -14.21 -5.06
CA LEU A 268 -7.25 -14.80 -4.47
C LEU A 268 -6.68 -15.97 -5.28
N HIS A 269 -7.50 -16.72 -6.02
CA HIS A 269 -7.01 -17.82 -6.83
C HIS A 269 -6.23 -17.29 -8.04
N ALA A 270 -6.78 -16.29 -8.74
CA ALA A 270 -6.09 -15.62 -9.84
C ALA A 270 -4.81 -14.90 -9.36
N LEU A 271 -4.85 -14.28 -8.18
CA LEU A 271 -3.68 -13.62 -7.58
C LEU A 271 -2.59 -14.62 -7.18
N ARG A 272 -2.95 -15.81 -6.65
CA ARG A 272 -1.98 -16.87 -6.36
C ARG A 272 -1.27 -17.37 -7.62
N ALA A 273 -1.94 -17.34 -8.77
CA ALA A 273 -1.30 -17.66 -10.05
C ALA A 273 -0.28 -16.60 -10.51
N ILE A 274 -0.40 -15.35 -10.04
CA ILE A 274 0.55 -14.27 -10.31
C ILE A 274 1.70 -14.28 -9.30
N ASN A 275 1.39 -14.42 -8.01
CA ASN A 275 2.35 -14.55 -6.92
C ASN A 275 2.07 -15.83 -6.09
N PRO A 276 2.67 -16.97 -6.47
CA PRO A 276 2.49 -18.23 -5.75
C PRO A 276 2.97 -18.19 -4.30
N GLU A 277 3.91 -17.30 -3.99
CA GLU A 277 4.51 -17.13 -2.65
C GLU A 277 3.73 -16.14 -1.78
N MET A 278 2.58 -15.61 -2.23
CA MET A 278 1.84 -14.60 -1.46
C MET A 278 1.43 -15.13 -0.07
N GLN A 279 1.51 -14.29 0.94
CA GLN A 279 1.47 -14.71 2.34
C GLN A 279 0.04 -14.86 2.85
N THR A 280 -0.21 -15.89 3.65
CA THR A 280 -1.39 -15.86 4.54
C THR A 280 -1.08 -14.98 5.75
N PHE A 281 -2.10 -14.47 6.45
CA PHE A 281 -1.88 -13.66 7.64
C PHE A 281 -1.11 -14.42 8.73
N ARG A 282 -1.39 -15.72 8.89
CA ARG A 282 -0.62 -16.58 9.81
C ARG A 282 0.84 -16.71 9.41
N ALA A 283 1.13 -16.98 8.13
CA ALA A 283 2.50 -17.09 7.65
C ALA A 283 3.25 -15.76 7.81
N TRP A 284 2.58 -14.64 7.61
CA TRP A 284 3.13 -13.32 7.85
C TRP A 284 3.44 -13.08 9.34
N LEU A 285 2.54 -13.44 10.26
CA LEU A 285 2.76 -13.35 11.72
C LEU A 285 3.93 -14.21 12.20
N ASP A 286 4.13 -15.39 11.61
CA ASP A 286 5.24 -16.29 11.91
C ASP A 286 6.56 -15.85 11.24
N GLY A 287 6.47 -14.98 10.23
CA GLY A 287 7.56 -14.51 9.40
C GLY A 287 7.83 -13.01 9.59
N THR A 288 7.59 -12.22 8.55
CA THR A 288 8.01 -10.81 8.50
C THR A 288 7.26 -9.90 9.48
N GLY A 289 6.03 -10.26 9.86
CA GLY A 289 5.22 -9.55 10.85
C GLY A 289 5.58 -9.85 12.31
N ARG A 290 6.40 -10.88 12.56
CA ARG A 290 6.69 -11.38 13.92
C ARG A 290 7.26 -10.32 14.85
N GLU A 291 8.25 -9.56 14.38
CA GLU A 291 8.92 -8.54 15.19
C GLU A 291 7.95 -7.41 15.56
N ALA A 292 7.14 -6.95 14.61
CA ALA A 292 6.15 -5.91 14.85
C ALA A 292 5.07 -6.37 15.84
N PHE A 293 4.62 -7.62 15.72
CA PHE A 293 3.66 -8.24 16.65
C PHE A 293 4.22 -8.34 18.08
N GLU A 294 5.46 -8.80 18.25
CA GLU A 294 6.08 -8.89 19.58
C GLU A 294 6.32 -7.50 20.19
N LYS A 295 6.72 -6.53 19.36
CA LYS A 295 6.91 -5.15 19.80
C LYS A 295 5.61 -4.55 20.32
N VAL A 296 4.49 -4.70 19.61
CA VAL A 296 3.22 -4.11 20.04
C VAL A 296 2.70 -4.75 21.33
N ARG A 297 2.86 -6.07 21.50
CA ARG A 297 2.52 -6.77 22.74
C ARG A 297 3.34 -6.33 23.94
N GLY A 298 4.59 -5.93 23.73
CA GLY A 298 5.47 -5.38 24.77
C GLY A 298 5.27 -3.90 25.06
N THR A 299 4.46 -3.19 24.27
CA THR A 299 4.27 -1.73 24.39
C THR A 299 2.94 -1.42 25.04
N ALA A 300 2.93 -0.95 26.29
CA ALA A 300 1.73 -0.36 26.88
C ALA A 300 1.46 0.99 26.20
N GLY A 301 0.38 1.09 25.41
CA GLY A 301 0.09 2.31 24.65
C GLY A 301 -1.38 2.47 24.31
N ALA A 302 -1.92 3.66 24.56
CA ALA A 302 -3.16 4.10 23.95
C ALA A 302 -2.86 4.52 22.50
N TRP A 303 -3.66 4.05 21.55
CA TRP A 303 -3.66 4.62 20.21
C TRP A 303 -4.69 5.73 20.18
N GLU A 304 -4.20 6.96 20.01
CA GLU A 304 -5.02 8.11 19.69
C GLU A 304 -4.89 8.35 18.18
N TYR A 305 -5.98 8.14 17.43
CA TYR A 305 -6.02 8.56 16.04
C TYR A 305 -6.09 10.08 15.98
N GLY A 306 -4.98 10.75 15.64
CA GLY A 306 -4.89 12.20 15.51
C GLY A 306 -3.82 12.91 16.34
N THR A 307 -3.01 12.19 17.12
CA THR A 307 -1.84 12.75 17.84
C THR A 307 -0.58 11.93 17.56
N ALA A 308 -0.09 12.05 16.33
CA ALA A 308 1.33 11.95 15.98
C ALA A 308 1.60 12.91 14.83
#